data_AF-A0A3N8BZY2-F1
#
_entry.id   AF-A0A3N8BZY2-F1
#
_cell.length_a   1.000
_cell.length_b   1.000
_cell.length_c   1.000
_cell.angle_alpha   90.00
_cell.angle_beta   90.00
_cell.angle_gamma   90.00
#
_symmetry.space_group_name_H-M   'P 1'
#
loop_
_entity.id
_entity.type
_entity.pdbx_description
1 polymer ?
#
loop_
_entity_poly.entity_id
_entity_poly.type
_entity_poly.pdbx_seq_one_letter_code
_entity_poly.pdbx_strand_id
1 'polypeptide(L)'
;MIAINGYSYNQAGSEDCRKWLTTGGTLWTMKRADIRQILARRLHSLMEVTPHLDTQMKVATRAKIAQSTVGRILRGEVYAQLAQVESLAEAFRVTPASLLTDKDAPSSSTPVQDESGYNSLPEADKEQIKAFIEFTIQRYKSKSEDTPLTVSSSKEPPPGLKERLLNAIQRELNDDTLSIDNEPKEQTNPQKRNRHSSSQ
;
A
#
# COMPACT_ATOMS: atom_id res chain seq x y z
N MET A 1 28.67 37.28 -22.96
CA MET A 1 28.70 35.81 -23.06
C MET A 1 29.29 35.28 -21.76
N ILE A 2 28.47 34.64 -20.92
CA ILE A 2 28.90 34.11 -19.62
C ILE A 2 29.13 32.61 -19.82
N ALA A 3 30.37 32.16 -19.61
CA ALA A 3 30.70 30.74 -19.49
C ALA A 3 31.18 30.50 -18.06
N ILE A 4 30.36 29.85 -17.24
CA ILE A 4 30.73 29.34 -15.93
C ILE A 4 31.16 27.89 -16.15
N ASN A 5 32.47 27.66 -16.23
CA ASN A 5 33.03 26.30 -16.21
C ASN A 5 33.43 26.00 -14.77
N GLY A 6 32.51 25.37 -14.06
CA GLY A 6 32.67 24.99 -12.66
C GLY A 6 33.49 23.70 -12.49
N TYR A 7 34.24 23.70 -11.39
CA TYR A 7 34.79 22.57 -10.65
C TYR A 7 36.20 22.08 -11.01
N SER A 8 37.15 22.82 -10.44
CA SER A 8 38.49 22.35 -10.08
C SER A 8 38.46 21.23 -9.05
N TYR A 9 39.33 20.25 -9.30
CA TYR A 9 39.92 19.27 -8.41
C TYR A 9 39.98 19.65 -6.93
N ASN A 10 39.54 18.73 -6.07
CA ASN A 10 40.08 18.54 -4.72
C ASN A 10 40.23 17.04 -4.46
N GLN A 11 41.41 16.51 -4.80
CA GLN A 11 41.97 15.31 -4.18
C GLN A 11 42.65 15.75 -2.89
N ALA A 12 42.10 15.38 -1.74
CA ALA A 12 42.81 15.31 -0.46
C ALA A 12 42.15 14.22 0.38
N GLY A 13 42.99 13.39 0.98
CA GLY A 13 42.64 12.06 1.45
C GLY A 13 41.63 12.00 2.60
N SER A 14 40.81 10.97 2.55
CA SER A 14 40.46 10.19 3.73
C SER A 14 40.43 8.73 3.29
N GLU A 15 41.61 8.13 3.36
CA GLU A 15 41.78 6.68 3.31
C GLU A 15 41.17 6.10 4.59
N ASP A 16 39.88 5.75 4.61
CA ASP A 16 39.34 4.72 5.52
C ASP A 16 37.84 4.37 5.34
N CYS A 17 37.33 4.33 4.10
CA CYS A 17 35.99 3.78 3.83
C CYS A 17 35.99 2.52 2.94
N ARG A 18 37.17 1.95 2.62
CA ARG A 18 37.30 0.80 1.70
C ARG A 18 37.59 -0.55 2.36
N LYS A 19 37.44 -0.69 3.68
CA LYS A 19 37.70 -1.96 4.38
C LYS A 19 36.46 -2.79 4.74
N TRP A 20 35.24 -2.31 4.49
CA TRP A 20 34.02 -3.11 4.74
C TRP A 20 33.49 -3.84 3.49
N LEU A 21 34.11 -3.67 2.31
CA LEU A 21 33.69 -4.33 1.08
C LEU A 21 34.53 -5.58 0.73
N THR A 22 35.36 -6.07 1.65
CA THR A 22 36.17 -7.28 1.47
C THR A 22 35.73 -8.40 2.42
N THR A 23 34.42 -8.53 2.63
CA THR A 23 33.81 -9.82 2.98
C THR A 23 33.09 -10.31 1.73
N GLY A 24 33.62 -11.35 1.11
CA GLY A 24 33.18 -11.85 -0.20
C GLY A 24 31.73 -12.37 -0.19
N GLY A 25 30.77 -11.50 -0.48
CA GLY A 25 29.37 -11.84 -0.64
C GLY A 25 28.71 -11.00 -1.74
N THR A 26 28.73 -11.52 -2.97
CA THR A 26 27.68 -11.32 -3.99
C THR A 26 26.99 -9.94 -4.06
N LEU A 27 27.72 -8.93 -4.53
CA LEU A 27 27.13 -7.68 -5.07
C LEU A 27 26.47 -7.86 -6.46
N TRP A 28 26.49 -9.07 -7.01
CA TRP A 28 25.85 -9.43 -8.28
C TRP A 28 24.33 -9.63 -8.17
N THR A 29 23.79 -9.58 -6.96
CA THR A 29 22.39 -9.95 -6.63
C THR A 29 21.36 -8.84 -6.90
N MET A 30 21.78 -7.65 -7.35
CA MET A 30 20.86 -6.53 -7.64
C MET A 30 20.47 -6.39 -9.12
N LYS A 31 21.03 -7.20 -10.03
CA LYS A 31 20.60 -7.18 -11.44
C LYS A 31 19.41 -8.12 -11.61
N ARG A 32 18.24 -7.57 -11.97
CA ARG A 32 17.05 -8.34 -12.37
C ARG A 32 17.48 -9.40 -13.38
N ALA A 33 17.12 -10.66 -13.13
CA ALA A 33 17.50 -11.76 -14.00
C ALA A 33 16.99 -11.53 -15.43
N ASP A 34 17.82 -11.81 -16.43
CA ASP A 34 17.41 -11.74 -17.83
C ASP A 34 16.28 -12.76 -18.07
N ILE A 35 15.26 -12.38 -18.84
CA ILE A 35 14.07 -13.20 -19.08
C ILE A 35 14.41 -14.56 -19.69
N ARG A 36 15.46 -14.62 -20.51
CA ARG A 36 15.99 -15.89 -21.07
C ARG A 36 16.47 -16.84 -19.99
N GLN A 37 17.14 -16.28 -18.97
CA GLN A 37 17.65 -17.05 -17.84
C GLN A 37 16.52 -17.48 -16.91
N ILE A 38 15.50 -16.64 -16.73
CA ILE A 38 14.29 -17.01 -15.98
C ILE A 38 13.60 -18.20 -16.67
N LEU A 39 13.36 -18.11 -17.98
CA LEU A 39 12.75 -19.18 -18.76
C LEU A 39 13.58 -20.47 -18.71
N ALA A 40 14.90 -20.38 -18.90
CA ALA A 40 15.82 -21.51 -18.83
C ALA A 40 15.76 -22.21 -17.46
N ARG A 41 15.92 -21.45 -16.37
CA ARG A 41 15.86 -21.97 -14.99
C ARG A 41 14.51 -22.63 -14.70
N ARG A 42 13.41 -22.03 -15.16
CA ARG A 42 12.07 -22.62 -15.04
C ARG A 42 11.94 -23.93 -15.76
N LEU A 43 12.42 -23.98 -17.00
CA LEU A 43 12.34 -25.18 -17.81
C LEU A 43 13.17 -26.31 -17.20
N HIS A 44 14.36 -26.02 -16.69
CA HIS A 44 15.16 -26.98 -15.93
C HIS A 44 14.42 -27.55 -14.71
N SER A 45 13.86 -26.68 -13.87
CA SER A 45 13.08 -27.11 -12.71
C SER A 45 11.88 -27.96 -13.09
N LEU A 46 11.17 -27.61 -14.17
CA LEU A 46 10.04 -28.41 -14.66
C LEU A 46 10.48 -29.77 -15.20
N MET A 47 11.61 -29.85 -15.90
CA MET A 47 12.17 -31.11 -16.39
C MET A 47 12.59 -32.04 -15.24
N GLU A 48 13.12 -31.49 -14.14
CA GLU A 48 13.47 -32.27 -12.94
C GLU A 48 12.24 -32.83 -12.21
N VAL A 49 11.17 -32.03 -12.10
CA VAL A 49 9.93 -32.41 -11.42
C VAL A 49 9.08 -33.37 -12.26
N THR A 50 9.31 -33.41 -13.57
CA THR A 50 8.43 -34.09 -14.53
C THR A 50 9.16 -35.26 -15.22
N PRO A 51 9.07 -36.51 -14.70
CA PRO A 51 9.86 -37.64 -15.22
C PRO A 51 9.61 -37.97 -16.69
N HIS A 52 8.40 -37.65 -17.20
CA HIS A 52 8.03 -37.90 -18.58
C HIS A 52 8.60 -36.86 -19.57
N LEU A 53 9.18 -35.76 -19.07
CA LEU A 53 9.78 -34.67 -19.86
C LEU A 53 11.20 -34.32 -19.38
N ASP A 54 11.90 -35.29 -18.79
CA ASP A 54 13.25 -35.17 -18.23
C ASP A 54 14.35 -34.74 -19.23
N THR A 55 14.11 -34.88 -20.53
CA THR A 55 15.13 -34.75 -21.57
C THR A 55 14.69 -33.79 -22.67
N GLN A 56 15.66 -33.10 -23.27
CA GLN A 56 15.41 -32.10 -24.33
C GLN A 56 14.63 -32.70 -25.51
N MET A 57 14.91 -33.96 -25.85
CA MET A 57 14.20 -34.67 -26.92
C MET A 57 12.72 -34.87 -26.58
N LYS A 58 12.41 -35.36 -25.37
CA LYS A 58 11.01 -35.56 -24.93
C LYS A 58 10.23 -34.25 -24.90
N VAL A 59 10.86 -33.17 -24.41
CA VAL A 59 10.27 -31.82 -24.42
C VAL A 59 10.00 -31.33 -25.84
N ALA A 60 10.98 -31.46 -26.73
CA ALA A 60 10.87 -31.05 -28.13
C ALA A 60 9.73 -31.78 -28.85
N THR A 61 9.65 -33.10 -28.70
CA THR A 61 8.57 -33.93 -29.27
C THR A 61 7.21 -33.51 -28.72
N ARG A 62 7.10 -33.28 -27.41
CA ARG A 62 5.83 -32.94 -26.77
C ARG A 62 5.35 -31.53 -27.12
N ALA A 63 6.26 -30.57 -27.21
CA ALA A 63 6.01 -29.18 -27.57
C ALA A 63 5.93 -28.94 -29.09
N LYS A 64 6.24 -29.96 -29.92
CA LYS A 64 6.30 -29.85 -31.38
C LYS A 64 7.27 -28.76 -31.87
N ILE A 65 8.41 -28.61 -31.18
CA ILE A 65 9.49 -27.68 -31.54
C ILE A 65 10.75 -28.49 -31.86
N ALA A 66 11.64 -27.96 -32.71
CA ALA A 66 12.95 -28.54 -32.94
C ALA A 66 13.77 -28.67 -31.64
N GLN A 67 14.44 -29.82 -31.45
CA GLN A 67 15.29 -30.09 -30.28
C GLN A 67 16.41 -29.04 -30.12
N SER A 68 17.02 -28.61 -31.23
CA SER A 68 18.06 -27.59 -31.21
C SER A 68 17.57 -26.27 -30.63
N THR A 69 16.33 -25.87 -30.95
CA THR A 69 15.69 -24.69 -30.38
C THR A 69 15.49 -24.83 -28.88
N VAL A 70 14.99 -25.97 -28.40
CA VAL A 70 14.85 -26.26 -26.95
C VAL A 70 16.20 -26.18 -26.25
N GLY A 71 17.26 -26.75 -26.83
CA GLY A 71 18.61 -26.68 -26.28
C GLY A 71 19.15 -25.25 -26.18
N ARG A 72 18.90 -24.40 -27.19
CA ARG A 72 19.30 -22.98 -27.16
C ARG A 72 18.52 -22.18 -26.11
N ILE A 73 17.23 -22.50 -25.91
CA ILE A 73 16.39 -21.89 -24.87
C ILE A 73 16.90 -22.28 -23.48
N LEU A 74 17.21 -23.56 -23.24
CA LEU A 74 17.75 -24.05 -21.97
C LEU A 74 19.10 -23.43 -21.60
N ARG A 75 19.94 -23.11 -22.59
CA ARG A 75 21.21 -22.38 -22.36
C ARG A 75 21.02 -20.86 -22.23
N GLY A 76 19.81 -20.35 -22.43
CA GLY A 76 19.52 -18.92 -22.41
C GLY A 76 20.17 -18.12 -23.54
N GLU A 77 20.53 -18.77 -24.65
CA GLU A 77 21.22 -18.14 -25.79
C GLU A 77 20.26 -17.30 -26.65
N VAL A 78 18.99 -17.69 -26.69
CA VAL A 78 17.97 -17.08 -27.56
C VAL A 78 16.80 -16.52 -26.77
N TYR A 79 16.20 -15.46 -27.31
CA TYR A 79 14.87 -15.03 -26.90
C TYR A 79 13.83 -15.93 -27.57
N ALA A 80 13.10 -16.69 -26.76
CA ALA A 80 12.01 -17.52 -27.25
C ALA A 80 10.87 -16.63 -27.75
N GLN A 81 10.29 -17.00 -28.90
CA GLN A 81 9.07 -16.36 -29.38
C GLN A 81 7.88 -16.75 -28.50
N LEU A 82 6.86 -15.90 -28.40
CA LEU A 82 5.67 -16.19 -27.58
C LEU A 82 5.02 -17.53 -27.96
N ALA A 83 4.91 -17.84 -29.26
CA ALA A 83 4.38 -19.13 -29.72
C ALA A 83 5.19 -20.34 -29.24
N GLN A 84 6.51 -20.21 -29.09
CA GLN A 84 7.37 -21.26 -28.54
C GLN A 84 7.15 -21.40 -27.03
N VAL A 85 6.98 -20.27 -26.32
CA VAL A 85 6.66 -20.28 -24.88
C VAL A 85 5.30 -20.91 -24.63
N GLU A 86 4.29 -20.63 -25.45
CA GLU A 86 2.97 -21.26 -25.38
C GLU A 86 3.03 -22.76 -25.62
N SER A 87 3.74 -23.19 -26.67
CA SER A 87 3.91 -24.61 -26.98
C SER A 87 4.64 -25.37 -25.87
N LEU A 88 5.66 -24.74 -25.25
CA LEU A 88 6.34 -25.28 -24.08
C LEU A 88 5.41 -25.33 -22.86
N ALA A 89 4.65 -24.27 -22.61
CA ALA A 89 3.70 -24.21 -21.51
C ALA A 89 2.62 -25.31 -21.63
N GLU A 90 2.11 -25.54 -22.83
CA GLU A 90 1.16 -26.61 -23.11
C GLU A 90 1.77 -28.00 -22.87
N ALA A 91 3.04 -28.20 -23.25
CA ALA A 91 3.74 -29.46 -23.03
C ALA A 91 3.84 -29.81 -21.53
N PHE A 92 4.10 -28.82 -20.67
CA PHE A 92 4.20 -28.98 -19.22
C PHE A 92 2.88 -28.77 -18.46
N ARG A 93 1.76 -28.47 -19.16
CA ARG A 93 0.45 -28.16 -18.57
C ARG A 93 0.49 -26.99 -17.57
N VAL A 94 1.31 -25.98 -17.86
CA VAL A 94 1.42 -24.73 -17.08
C VAL A 94 0.97 -23.53 -17.91
N THR A 95 0.78 -22.37 -17.27
CA THR A 95 0.49 -21.14 -18.00
C THR A 95 1.77 -20.50 -18.55
N PRO A 96 1.74 -19.82 -19.72
CA PRO A 96 2.91 -19.12 -20.27
C PRO A 96 3.48 -18.08 -19.30
N ALA A 97 2.61 -17.38 -18.56
CA ALA A 97 3.02 -16.43 -17.54
C ALA A 97 3.86 -17.09 -16.43
N SER A 98 3.54 -18.33 -16.05
CA SER A 98 4.29 -19.07 -15.02
C SER A 98 5.74 -19.36 -15.46
N LEU A 99 5.96 -19.63 -16.74
CA LEU A 99 7.30 -19.86 -17.31
C LEU A 99 8.17 -18.60 -17.33
N LEU A 100 7.55 -17.42 -17.43
CA LEU A 100 8.21 -16.13 -17.53
C LEU A 100 8.31 -15.39 -16.20
N THR A 101 7.66 -15.90 -15.15
CA THR A 101 7.66 -15.29 -13.82
C THR A 101 8.78 -15.89 -12.99
N ASP A 102 9.64 -15.04 -12.44
CA ASP A 102 10.63 -15.44 -11.44
C ASP A 102 9.96 -15.56 -10.07
N LYS A 103 10.10 -16.72 -9.40
CA LYS A 103 9.55 -16.95 -8.05
C LYS A 103 10.51 -16.42 -6.98
N ASP A 104 11.78 -16.27 -7.33
CA ASP A 104 12.83 -15.82 -6.42
C ASP A 104 12.99 -14.29 -6.49
N ALA A 105 12.43 -13.65 -7.54
CA ALA A 105 12.34 -12.21 -7.58
C ALA A 105 11.47 -11.76 -6.40
N PRO A 106 11.91 -10.75 -5.61
CA PRO A 106 11.07 -10.13 -4.59
C PRO A 106 9.97 -9.34 -5.30
N SER A 107 8.96 -10.03 -5.82
CA SER A 107 7.71 -9.41 -6.23
C SER A 107 6.98 -9.03 -4.95
N SER A 108 7.32 -7.89 -4.39
CA SER A 108 6.65 -7.23 -3.28
C SER A 108 5.22 -6.77 -3.64
N SER A 109 4.50 -7.44 -4.54
CA SER A 109 3.27 -6.86 -5.12
C SER A 109 2.24 -7.83 -5.69
N THR A 110 2.28 -9.12 -5.37
CA THR A 110 1.07 -9.95 -5.49
C THR A 110 0.74 -10.49 -4.11
N PRO A 111 -0.33 -9.98 -3.46
CA PRO A 111 -0.89 -10.67 -2.31
C PRO A 111 -1.15 -12.12 -2.76
N VAL A 112 -0.93 -13.08 -1.87
CA VAL A 112 -1.42 -14.45 -2.08
C VAL A 112 -2.95 -14.36 -2.12
N GLN A 113 -3.48 -14.14 -3.33
CA GLN A 113 -4.91 -14.10 -3.58
C GLN A 113 -5.34 -15.54 -3.82
N ASP A 114 -6.10 -16.08 -2.87
CA ASP A 114 -6.83 -17.30 -3.11
C ASP A 114 -7.98 -16.99 -4.07
N GLU A 115 -7.68 -17.04 -5.36
CA GLU A 115 -8.65 -16.85 -6.44
C GLU A 115 -9.83 -17.83 -6.31
N SER A 116 -9.61 -19.02 -5.73
CA SER A 116 -10.67 -20.01 -5.56
C SER A 116 -11.64 -19.62 -4.43
N GLY A 117 -11.11 -19.13 -3.31
CA GLY A 117 -11.89 -18.55 -2.21
C GLY A 117 -12.61 -17.28 -2.65
N TYR A 118 -11.95 -16.40 -3.40
CA TYR A 118 -12.55 -15.17 -3.90
C TYR A 118 -13.70 -15.44 -4.88
N ASN A 119 -13.54 -16.37 -5.82
CA ASN A 119 -14.59 -16.70 -6.78
C ASN A 119 -15.83 -17.32 -6.13
N SER A 120 -15.65 -18.05 -5.02
CA SER A 120 -16.73 -18.69 -4.26
C SER A 120 -17.56 -17.72 -3.41
N LEU A 121 -17.11 -16.47 -3.23
CA LEU A 121 -17.82 -15.48 -2.41
C LEU A 121 -19.07 -14.91 -3.12
N PRO A 122 -20.13 -14.58 -2.35
CA PRO A 122 -21.24 -13.76 -2.82
C PRO A 122 -20.78 -12.41 -3.38
N GLU A 123 -21.54 -11.85 -4.31
CA GLU A 123 -21.18 -10.59 -4.97
C GLU A 123 -21.08 -9.40 -4.01
N ALA A 124 -21.93 -9.38 -2.98
CA ALA A 124 -21.90 -8.37 -1.92
C ALA A 124 -20.57 -8.37 -1.12
N ASP A 125 -20.01 -9.55 -0.85
CA ASP A 125 -18.74 -9.66 -0.09
C ASP A 125 -17.55 -9.30 -0.98
N LYS A 126 -17.61 -9.58 -2.29
CA LYS A 126 -16.62 -9.13 -3.27
C LYS A 126 -16.57 -7.61 -3.36
N GLU A 127 -17.71 -6.93 -3.33
CA GLU A 127 -17.78 -5.46 -3.30
C GLU A 127 -17.17 -4.88 -2.03
N GLN A 128 -17.44 -5.48 -0.86
CA GLN A 128 -16.82 -5.06 0.40
C GLN A 128 -15.31 -5.18 0.37
N ILE A 129 -14.78 -6.29 -0.16
CA ILE A 129 -13.33 -6.50 -0.32
C ILE A 129 -12.74 -5.42 -1.23
N LYS A 130 -13.39 -5.12 -2.36
CA LYS A 130 -12.96 -4.04 -3.27
C LYS A 130 -12.92 -2.69 -2.56
N ALA A 131 -14.00 -2.32 -1.87
CA ALA A 131 -14.10 -1.05 -1.14
C ALA A 131 -13.03 -0.94 -0.05
N PHE A 132 -12.72 -2.03 0.64
CA PHE A 132 -11.67 -2.05 1.66
C PHE A 132 -10.26 -1.87 1.08
N ILE A 133 -9.97 -2.52 -0.05
CA ILE A 133 -8.69 -2.34 -0.76
C ILE A 133 -8.55 -0.89 -1.22
N GLU A 134 -9.60 -0.33 -1.83
CA GLU A 134 -9.62 1.07 -2.28
C GLU A 134 -9.40 2.04 -1.11
N PHE A 135 -10.12 1.86 -0.01
CA PHE A 135 -9.97 2.64 1.21
C PHE A 135 -8.54 2.59 1.75
N THR A 136 -7.94 1.39 1.78
CA THR A 136 -6.58 1.20 2.29
C THR A 136 -5.58 1.95 1.41
N ILE A 137 -5.69 1.84 0.08
CA ILE A 137 -4.86 2.59 -0.87
C ILE A 137 -5.02 4.11 -0.65
N GLN A 138 -6.25 4.59 -0.48
CA GLN A 138 -6.53 6.01 -0.27
C GLN A 138 -5.94 6.54 1.05
N ARG A 139 -6.03 5.76 2.14
CA ARG A 139 -5.43 6.10 3.45
C ARG A 139 -3.92 6.29 3.37
N TYR A 140 -3.23 5.46 2.59
CA TYR A 140 -1.78 5.60 2.43
C TYR A 140 -1.42 6.76 1.50
N LYS A 141 -2.20 7.01 0.44
CA LYS A 141 -2.03 8.20 -0.41
C LYS A 141 -2.15 9.51 0.38
N SER A 142 -3.14 9.63 1.25
CA SER A 142 -3.32 10.83 2.08
C SER A 142 -2.29 10.98 3.20
N LYS A 143 -1.60 9.89 3.58
CA LYS A 143 -0.54 9.90 4.59
C LYS A 143 0.82 10.32 4.02
N SER A 144 1.06 10.13 2.71
CA SER A 144 2.31 10.50 2.05
C SER A 144 2.42 11.99 1.67
N GLU A 145 1.31 12.72 1.70
CA GLU A 145 1.30 14.18 1.56
C GLU A 145 1.42 14.80 2.96
N ASP A 146 2.63 14.80 3.54
CA ASP A 146 2.97 15.61 4.72
C ASP A 146 3.01 17.11 4.33
N THR A 147 1.85 17.66 3.96
CA THR A 147 1.52 19.04 4.31
C THR A 147 0.83 18.96 5.66
N PRO A 148 1.26 19.72 6.69
CA PRO A 148 0.60 19.70 7.98
C PRO A 148 -0.82 20.22 7.80
N LEU A 149 -1.79 19.29 7.76
CA LEU A 149 -3.21 19.58 7.71
C LEU A 149 -3.62 20.20 9.04
N THR A 150 -3.57 21.54 9.07
CA THR A 150 -4.33 22.37 10.00
C THR A 150 -5.79 21.91 9.97
N VAL A 151 -6.22 21.24 11.03
CA VAL A 151 -7.64 21.01 11.30
C VAL A 151 -8.24 22.37 11.62
N SER A 152 -8.63 23.13 10.61
CA SER A 152 -9.48 24.30 10.77
C SER A 152 -10.88 23.81 11.09
N SER A 153 -11.11 23.49 12.37
CA SER A 153 -12.44 23.42 12.94
C SER A 153 -13.00 24.85 13.01
N SER A 154 -13.39 25.42 11.86
CA SER A 154 -14.21 26.63 11.80
C SER A 154 -15.64 26.27 12.21
N LYS A 155 -15.83 26.07 13.51
CA LYS A 155 -17.10 26.35 14.13
C LYS A 155 -16.85 27.53 15.03
N GLU A 156 -17.17 28.72 14.54
CA GLU A 156 -17.24 29.89 15.40
C GLU A 156 -18.06 29.48 16.64
N PRO A 157 -17.56 29.75 17.85
CA PRO A 157 -18.29 29.39 19.06
C PRO A 157 -19.66 30.06 18.99
N PRO A 158 -20.76 29.33 19.28
CA PRO A 158 -22.09 29.90 19.23
C PRO A 158 -22.13 31.19 20.06
N PRO A 159 -22.77 32.26 19.55
CA PRO A 159 -22.81 33.54 20.24
C PRO A 159 -23.33 33.35 21.67
N GLY A 160 -22.59 33.90 22.64
CA GLY A 160 -22.89 33.77 24.07
C GLY A 160 -22.19 32.62 24.81
N LEU A 161 -21.41 31.75 24.14
CA LEU A 161 -20.66 30.69 24.85
C LEU A 161 -19.61 31.25 25.81
N LYS A 162 -18.94 32.36 25.43
CA LYS A 162 -17.98 33.05 26.29
C LYS A 162 -18.64 33.64 27.54
N GLU A 163 -19.79 34.30 27.39
CA GLU A 163 -20.54 34.84 28.53
C GLU A 163 -21.08 33.74 29.44
N ARG A 164 -21.57 32.63 28.87
CA ARG A 164 -22.02 31.46 29.66
C ARG A 164 -20.87 30.84 30.45
N LEU A 165 -19.68 30.71 29.85
CA LEU A 165 -18.49 30.24 30.55
C LEU A 165 -18.06 31.22 31.65
N LEU A 166 -18.02 32.51 31.36
CA LEU A 166 -17.67 33.53 32.36
C LEU A 166 -18.66 33.54 33.53
N ASN A 167 -19.96 33.42 33.27
CA ASN A 167 -20.97 33.31 34.31
C ASN A 167 -20.87 32.00 35.10
N ALA A 168 -20.49 30.88 34.45
CA ALA A 168 -20.26 29.61 35.14
C ALA A 168 -19.01 29.64 36.02
N ILE A 169 -17.96 30.36 35.61
CA ILE A 169 -16.73 30.55 36.39
C ILE A 169 -16.94 31.54 37.54
N GLN A 170 -17.72 32.61 37.31
CA GLN A 170 -18.05 33.61 38.33
C GLN A 170 -19.15 33.17 39.31
N ARG A 171 -19.90 32.11 38.97
CA ARG A 171 -20.76 31.45 39.95
C ARG A 171 -19.83 30.82 40.97
N GLU A 172 -19.68 31.47 42.12
CA GLU A 172 -18.98 30.91 43.26
C GLU A 172 -19.49 29.48 43.48
N LEU A 173 -18.56 28.55 43.68
CA LEU A 173 -18.82 27.13 43.92
C LEU A 173 -19.61 26.97 45.22
N ASN A 174 -20.90 27.31 45.18
CA ASN A 174 -21.82 26.95 46.24
C ASN A 174 -22.19 25.48 46.05
N ASP A 175 -22.09 24.75 47.15
CA ASP A 175 -22.29 23.31 47.34
C ASP A 175 -23.73 22.81 47.04
N ASP A 176 -24.52 23.58 46.32
CA ASP A 176 -25.95 23.34 46.08
C ASP A 176 -26.23 22.64 44.74
N THR A 177 -25.23 21.95 44.17
CA THR A 177 -25.38 21.19 42.90
C THR A 177 -25.89 19.75 43.11
N LEU A 178 -26.32 19.40 44.32
CA LEU A 178 -26.97 18.10 44.62
C LEU A 178 -28.46 18.23 45.00
N SER A 179 -29.15 19.27 44.53
CA SER A 179 -30.62 19.30 44.56
C SER A 179 -31.15 18.99 43.16
N ILE A 180 -31.36 17.71 42.88
CA ILE A 180 -32.16 17.26 41.73
C ILE A 180 -33.62 17.52 42.10
N ASP A 181 -34.06 18.77 41.98
CA ASP A 181 -35.47 19.13 42.07
C ASP A 181 -36.11 18.99 40.68
N ASN A 182 -36.75 17.84 40.47
CA ASN A 182 -37.76 17.66 39.43
C ASN A 182 -39.03 18.41 39.85
N GLU A 183 -39.13 19.71 39.56
CA GLU A 183 -40.43 20.41 39.60
C GLU A 183 -40.45 21.54 38.55
N PRO A 184 -41.45 21.59 37.66
CA PRO A 184 -41.61 22.65 36.69
C PRO A 184 -42.13 23.92 37.37
N LYS A 185 -41.30 24.96 37.50
CA LYS A 185 -41.73 26.25 38.03
C LYS A 185 -42.51 27.04 36.96
N GLU A 186 -43.82 27.06 37.12
CA GLU A 186 -44.74 27.98 36.46
C GLU A 186 -44.37 29.45 36.76
N GLN A 187 -44.67 30.28 35.76
CA GLN A 187 -44.41 31.71 35.70
C GLN A 187 -45.20 32.48 36.78
N THR A 188 -44.54 33.31 37.58
CA THR A 188 -45.21 34.42 38.26
C THR A 188 -44.41 35.70 38.15
N ASN A 189 -44.95 36.60 37.32
CA ASN A 189 -44.53 37.96 37.01
C ASN A 189 -44.77 38.90 38.22
N PRO A 190 -43.82 39.74 38.67
CA PRO A 190 -44.09 40.68 39.75
C PRO A 190 -44.73 41.98 39.21
N GLN A 191 -45.99 42.19 39.58
CA GLN A 191 -46.82 43.33 39.23
C GLN A 191 -46.46 44.56 40.11
N LYS A 192 -46.00 45.65 39.48
CA LYS A 192 -45.80 46.97 40.11
C LYS A 192 -47.13 47.52 40.64
N ARG A 193 -47.17 48.03 41.88
CA ARG A 193 -48.23 48.94 42.35
C ARG A 193 -47.66 50.12 43.15
N ASN A 194 -47.77 51.29 42.52
CA ASN A 194 -47.61 52.63 43.09
C ASN A 194 -48.66 52.87 44.18
N ARG A 195 -48.29 53.58 45.25
CA ARG A 195 -49.26 54.21 46.17
C ARG A 195 -49.10 55.73 46.09
N HIS A 196 -50.12 56.38 45.53
CA HIS A 196 -50.36 57.81 45.65
C HIS A 196 -51.64 58.03 46.49
N SER A 197 -51.72 59.23 47.07
CA SER A 197 -52.57 59.70 48.15
C SER A 197 -54.09 59.63 47.94
N SER A 198 -54.85 59.74 49.05
CA SER A 198 -55.91 60.75 49.22
C SER A 198 -56.45 60.80 50.66
N SER A 199 -56.65 62.03 51.15
CA SER A 199 -57.42 62.40 52.35
C SER A 199 -58.92 62.19 52.16
N GLN A 200 -59.62 61.96 53.28
CA GLN A 200 -60.78 62.74 53.73
C GLN A 200 -60.96 62.53 55.23
#